data_AF-A0A6J7UHE5-F1
#
_entry.id   AF-A0A6J7UHE5-F1
#
_cell.length_a   1.000
_cell.length_b   1.000
_cell.length_c   1.000
_cell.angle_alpha   90.00
_cell.angle_beta   90.00
_cell.angle_gamma   90.00
#
_symmetry.space_group_name_H-M   'P 1'
#
loop_
_entity.id
_entity.type
_entity.pdbx_description
1 polymer ?
#
loop_
_entity_poly.entity_id
_entity_poly.type
_entity_poly.pdbx_seq_one_letter_code
_entity_poly.pdbx_strand_id
1 'polypeptide(L)' 'MIAFEAVTNTPDIAKADGDEIEEIRWFSREDMKAAILDKSLILPLEISVARQMIKAWYGPGADVDLIGNESWR' A
#
# COMPACT_ATOMS: atom_id res chain seq x y z
N MET A 1 0.30 4.16 -17.88
CA MET A 1 0.46 3.13 -16.83
C MET A 1 -0.58 2.04 -17.06
N ILE A 2 -0.21 0.78 -16.96
CA ILE A 2 -1.12 -0.37 -16.98
C ILE A 2 -1.01 -1.04 -15.61
N ALA A 3 -2.15 -1.33 -14.98
CA ALA A 3 -2.20 -1.93 -13.65
C ALA A 3 -2.32 -3.46 -13.74
N PHE A 4 -1.64 -4.16 -12.83
CA PHE A 4 -1.66 -5.62 -12.71
C PHE A 4 -1.81 -6.02 -11.24
N GLU A 5 -2.50 -7.12 -11.01
CA GLU A 5 -2.55 -7.80 -9.72
C GLU A 5 -1.81 -9.13 -9.85
N ALA A 6 -1.08 -9.52 -8.80
CA ALA A 6 -0.29 -10.74 -8.77
C ALA A 6 -0.36 -11.39 -7.39
N VAL A 7 -0.09 -12.69 -7.35
CA VAL A 7 -0.05 -13.50 -6.13
C VAL A 7 1.33 -14.14 -6.03
N THR A 8 1.93 -14.11 -4.83
CA THR A 8 3.18 -14.80 -4.53
C THR A 8 2.94 -15.92 -3.51
N ASN A 9 3.68 -17.02 -3.67
CA ASN A 9 3.66 -18.14 -2.73
C ASN A 9 4.85 -18.11 -1.74
N THR A 10 5.77 -17.14 -1.90
CA THR A 10 6.99 -17.03 -1.10
C THR A 10 7.20 -15.57 -0.65
N PRO A 11 6.30 -15.01 0.19
CA PRO A 11 6.44 -13.65 0.69
C PRO A 11 7.62 -13.49 1.66
N ASP A 12 8.04 -14.57 2.31
CA ASP A 12 9.09 -14.63 3.34
C ASP A 12 10.50 -14.36 2.81
N ILE A 13 10.74 -14.59 1.52
CA ILE A 13 12.04 -14.34 0.88
C ILE A 13 12.12 -12.98 0.19
N ALA A 14 11.05 -12.18 0.21
CA ALA A 14 11.04 -10.86 -0.42
C ALA A 14 12.04 -9.92 0.27
N LYS A 15 12.92 -9.31 -0.52
CA LYS A 15 13.93 -8.37 -0.03
C LYS A 15 14.10 -7.22 -1.01
N ALA A 16 14.34 -6.03 -0.45
CA ALA A 16 14.69 -4.84 -1.23
C ALA A 16 16.05 -5.04 -1.91
N ASP A 17 16.23 -4.49 -3.11
CA ASP A 17 17.50 -4.55 -3.84
C ASP A 17 18.54 -3.55 -3.30
N GLY A 18 18.08 -2.45 -2.69
CA GLY A 18 18.93 -1.42 -2.09
C GLY A 18 19.39 -0.31 -3.03
N ASP A 19 19.09 -0.40 -4.33
CA ASP A 19 19.40 0.61 -5.34
C ASP A 19 18.16 1.42 -5.76
N GLU A 20 17.05 0.75 -6.05
CA GLU A 20 15.76 1.36 -6.42
C GLU A 20 14.76 1.32 -5.26
N ILE A 21 14.66 0.18 -4.58
CA ILE A 21 13.76 0.00 -3.44
C ILE A 21 14.57 -0.09 -2.16
N GLU A 22 14.26 0.77 -1.19
CA GLU A 22 14.93 0.82 0.12
C GLU A 22 14.31 -0.15 1.13
N GLU A 23 12.98 -0.28 1.14
CA GLU A 23 12.24 -1.07 2.13
C GLU A 23 11.08 -1.83 1.48
N ILE A 24 10.83 -3.06 1.96
CA ILE A 24 9.65 -3.86 1.61
C ILE A 24 8.94 -4.28 2.90
N ARG A 25 7.62 -4.10 2.93
CA ARG A 25 6.77 -4.55 4.03
C ARG A 25 5.52 -5.24 3.50
N TRP A 26 5.14 -6.33 4.15
CA TRP A 26 3.86 -6.99 3.96
C TRP A 26 2.84 -6.42 4.95
N PHE A 27 1.62 -6.21 4.48
CA PHE A 27 0.52 -5.72 5.31
C PHE A 27 -0.67 -6.64 5.20
N SER A 28 -1.29 -6.97 6.33
CA SER A 28 -2.71 -7.31 6.33
C SER A 28 -3.56 -6.04 6.19
N ARG A 29 -4.86 -6.19 5.95
CA ARG A 29 -5.80 -5.05 5.92
C ARG A 29 -5.81 -4.30 7.25
N GLU A 30 -5.76 -5.05 8.35
CA GLU A 30 -5.75 -4.52 9.71
C GLU A 30 -4.44 -3.75 9.99
N ASP A 31 -3.29 -4.33 9.60
CA ASP A 31 -1.98 -3.68 9.75
C ASP A 31 -1.91 -2.39 8.93
N MET A 32 -2.43 -2.41 7.70
CA MET A 32 -2.44 -1.24 6.83
C MET A 32 -3.26 -0.10 7.43
N LYS A 33 -4.45 -0.41 7.96
CA LYS A 33 -5.29 0.56 8.67
C LYS A 33 -4.58 1.13 9.89
N ALA A 34 -3.97 0.28 10.71
CA ALA A 34 -3.22 0.72 11.89
C ALA A 34 -2.05 1.64 11.52
N ALA A 35 -1.28 1.29 10.49
CA ALA A 35 -0.14 2.05 10.01
C ALA A 35 -0.52 3.42 9.40
N ILE A 36 -1.73 3.53 8.83
CA ILE A 36 -2.26 4.81 8.35
C ILE A 36 -2.68 5.69 9.54
N LEU A 37 -3.34 5.09 10.55
CA LEU A 37 -3.79 5.80 11.74
C LEU A 37 -2.63 6.33 12.58
N ASP A 38 -1.55 5.56 12.72
CA ASP A 38 -0.34 5.97 13.45
C ASP A 38 0.64 6.82 12.62
N LYS A 39 0.31 7.04 11.34
CA LYS A 39 1.08 7.82 10.35
C LYS A 39 2.44 7.22 9.97
N SER A 40 2.68 5.95 10.25
CA SER A 40 3.86 5.22 9.77
C SER A 40 3.75 4.80 8.29
N LEU A 41 2.55 4.80 7.72
CA LEU A 41 2.31 4.57 6.30
C LEU A 41 1.57 5.75 5.66
N ILE A 42 2.18 6.35 4.65
CA ILE A 42 1.62 7.44 3.86
C ILE A 42 1.23 6.90 2.50
N LEU A 43 0.01 7.20 2.06
CA LEU A 43 -0.49 6.70 0.79
C LEU A 43 -0.24 7.68 -0.38
N PRO A 44 -0.11 7.13 -1.61
CA PRO A 44 -0.13 7.95 -2.82
C PRO A 44 -1.42 8.78 -2.92
N LEU A 45 -1.39 9.85 -3.72
CA LEU A 45 -2.56 10.69 -3.99
C LEU A 45 -3.73 9.90 -4.57
N GLU A 46 -4.95 10.32 -4.26
CA GLU A 46 -6.17 9.60 -4.67
C GLU A 46 -6.29 9.39 -6.18
N ILE A 47 -5.81 10.35 -6.97
CA ILE A 47 -5.86 10.32 -8.44
C ILE A 47 -4.89 9.31 -9.07
N SER A 48 -3.90 8.81 -8.31
CA SER A 48 -2.85 7.95 -8.84
C SER A 48 -3.34 6.52 -9.11
N VAL A 49 -2.78 5.88 -10.14
CA VAL A 49 -3.03 4.45 -10.43
C VAL A 49 -2.65 3.57 -9.22
N ALA A 50 -1.58 3.91 -8.50
CA ALA A 50 -1.16 3.21 -7.30
C ALA A 50 -2.24 3.22 -6.20
N ARG A 51 -2.89 4.37 -5.95
CA ARG A 51 -4.02 4.44 -5.02
C ARG A 51 -5.16 3.53 -5.47
N GLN A 52 -5.52 3.58 -6.74
CA GLN A 52 -6.64 2.76 -7.25
C GLN A 52 -6.36 1.25 -7.11
N MET A 53 -5.13 0.81 -7.37
CA MET A 53 -4.71 -0.58 -7.15
C MET A 53 -4.81 -0.98 -5.67
N ILE A 54 -4.35 -0.12 -4.76
CA ILE A 54 -4.45 -0.35 -3.32
C ILE A 54 -5.92 -0.44 -2.88
N LYS A 55 -6.78 0.47 -3.33
CA LYS A 55 -8.22 0.46 -2.99
C LYS A 55 -8.93 -0.79 -3.52
N ALA A 56 -8.63 -1.19 -4.75
CA ALA A 56 -9.17 -2.41 -5.35
C ALA A 56 -8.78 -3.65 -4.53
N TRP A 57 -7.50 -3.77 -4.17
CA TRP A 57 -7.05 -4.84 -3.26
C TRP A 57 -7.69 -4.72 -1.88
N TYR A 58 -7.78 -3.51 -1.30
CA TYR A 58 -8.32 -3.26 0.06
C TYR A 58 -9.83 -3.57 0.18
N GLY A 59 -10.59 -3.40 -0.90
CA GLY A 59 -12.01 -3.76 -0.97
C GLY A 59 -12.94 -2.71 -0.35
N PRO A 60 -14.17 -3.09 0.06
CA PRO A 60 -15.23 -2.15 0.41
C PRO A 60 -14.92 -1.15 1.55
N GLY A 61 -13.97 -1.47 2.44
CA GLY A 61 -13.55 -0.59 3.52
C GLY A 61 -12.58 0.52 3.10
N ALA A 62 -12.13 0.53 1.84
CA ALA A 62 -11.01 1.38 1.40
C ALA A 62 -11.31 2.88 1.56
N ASP A 63 -12.53 3.30 1.23
CA ASP A 63 -12.94 4.70 1.31
C ASP A 63 -13.08 5.22 2.74
N VAL A 64 -13.16 4.33 3.73
CA VAL A 64 -13.32 4.67 5.15
C VAL A 64 -12.01 4.52 5.90
N ASP A 65 -11.30 3.42 5.67
CA ASP A 65 -10.11 3.05 6.44
C ASP A 65 -8.81 3.68 5.89
N LEU A 66 -8.76 4.01 4.59
CA LEU A 66 -7.55 4.55 3.95
C LEU A 66 -7.54 6.09 3.91
N ILE A 67 -8.24 6.74 4.84
CA ILE A 67 -8.25 8.19 5.02
C ILE A 67 -7.09 8.56 5.94
N GLY A 68 -5.94 8.88 5.37
CA GLY A 68 -4.74 9.33 6.08
C GLY A 68 -4.05 10.47 5.35
N ASN A 69 -2.91 10.93 5.87
CA ASN A 69 -2.11 11.94 5.19
C ASN A 69 -1.70 11.44 3.80
N GLU A 70 -1.80 12.31 2.81
CA GLU A 70 -1.31 12.06 1.46
C GLU A 70 0.16 12.47 1.37
N SER A 71 0.95 11.78 0.55
CA SER A 71 2.41 11.99 0.37
C SER A 71 2.91 13.42 0.13
N TRP A 72 2.02 14.39 -0.14
CA TRP A 72 2.39 15.77 -0.48
C TRP A 72 1.52 16.84 0.20
N ARG A 73 0.81 16.52 1.30
CA ARG A 73 0.02 17.47 2.09
C ARG A 73 0.33 17.42 3.58
#